data_AF-A0A2N7DVB2-F1
#
_entry.id   AF-A0A2N7DVB2-F1
#
_cell.length_a   1.000
_cell.length_b   1.000
_cell.length_c   1.000
_cell.angle_alpha   90.00
_cell.angle_beta   90.00
_cell.angle_gamma   90.00
#
_symmetry.space_group_name_H-M   'P 1'
#
loop_
_entity.id
_entity.type
_entity.pdbx_description
1 polymer ?
#
loop_
_entity_poly.entity_id
_entity_poly.type
_entity_poly.pdbx_seq_one_letter_code
_entity_poly.pdbx_strand_id
1 'polypeptide(L)'
;MQIESPLVNELQLGNRLNDAVEHHRRGEFALLLSMLSNDACDMAQFQVDKNLSIDEKLYKQLHIPKPQALVCDISQQQAINHAGDFYESGLSQFHLQQALKPEAVVTRGKYDEDLQITLANCDLLTKLKHQQLVPDTSALAQNEFLEQLTIQRKMSETLASQLYAVA
;
A
#
# COMPACT_ATOMS: atom_id res chain seq x y z
N MET A 1 -12.68 3.13 18.55
CA MET A 1 -11.89 1.91 18.26
C MET A 1 -10.62 2.34 17.57
N GLN A 2 -9.53 2.53 18.31
CA GLN A 2 -8.21 2.83 17.74
C GLN A 2 -7.41 1.54 17.78
N ILE A 3 -7.20 0.95 16.61
CA ILE A 3 -6.16 -0.06 16.42
C ILE A 3 -4.92 0.75 16.07
N GLU A 4 -3.97 0.85 16.99
CA GLU A 4 -2.80 1.74 16.84
C GLU A 4 -1.80 1.23 15.79
N SER A 5 -1.87 -0.05 15.40
CA SER A 5 -1.03 -0.62 14.36
C SER A 5 -1.77 -1.71 13.56
N PRO A 6 -1.71 -1.69 12.21
CA PRO A 6 -2.33 -2.72 11.39
C PRO A 6 -1.59 -4.05 11.50
N LEU A 7 -2.35 -5.15 11.63
CA LEU A 7 -1.82 -6.51 11.63
C LEU A 7 -1.42 -6.92 10.20
N VAL A 8 -0.24 -7.51 10.07
CA VAL A 8 0.40 -7.86 8.79
C VAL A 8 0.36 -9.36 8.57
N ASN A 9 0.83 -10.17 9.53
CA ASN A 9 0.93 -11.62 9.35
C ASN A 9 0.56 -12.41 10.61
N GLU A 10 0.42 -13.73 10.47
CA GLU A 10 0.14 -14.63 11.58
C GLU A 10 1.25 -14.65 12.64
N LEU A 11 2.50 -14.40 12.27
CA LEU A 11 3.63 -14.40 13.21
C LEU A 11 3.42 -13.34 14.32
N GLN A 12 2.79 -12.22 13.99
CA GLN A 12 2.39 -11.18 14.95
C GLN A 12 1.30 -11.63 15.93
N LEU A 13 0.50 -12.63 15.57
CA LEU A 13 -0.56 -13.21 16.41
C LEU A 13 -0.06 -14.34 17.31
N GLY A 14 1.11 -14.92 17.02
CA GLY A 14 1.64 -16.08 17.73
C GLY A 14 0.67 -17.27 17.64
N ASN A 15 0.33 -17.87 18.78
CA ASN A 15 -0.55 -19.05 18.83
C ASN A 15 -2.05 -18.72 18.94
N ARG A 16 -2.43 -17.44 18.98
CA ARG A 16 -3.83 -17.04 19.28
C ARG A 16 -4.84 -17.55 18.27
N LEU A 17 -4.42 -17.63 17.01
CA LEU A 17 -5.24 -18.15 15.93
C LEU A 17 -5.52 -19.66 16.14
N ASN A 18 -4.51 -20.42 16.57
CA ASN A 18 -4.66 -21.82 16.96
C ASN A 18 -5.51 -21.97 18.24
N ASP A 19 -5.27 -21.15 19.27
CA ASP A 19 -6.05 -21.17 20.51
C ASP A 19 -7.55 -20.94 20.24
N ALA A 20 -7.88 -20.04 19.31
CA ALA A 20 -9.27 -19.77 18.92
C ALA A 20 -9.93 -20.98 18.24
N VAL A 21 -9.17 -21.77 17.45
CA VAL A 21 -9.67 -23.01 16.85
C VAL A 21 -9.88 -24.09 17.92
N GLU A 22 -8.89 -24.30 18.79
CA GLU A 22 -8.94 -25.30 19.86
C GLU A 22 -10.12 -25.08 20.82
N HIS A 23 -10.46 -23.83 21.11
CA HIS A 23 -11.54 -23.48 22.02
C HIS A 23 -12.87 -23.16 21.31
N HIS A 24 -12.99 -23.53 20.02
CA HIS A 24 -14.19 -23.32 19.19
C HIS A 24 -14.68 -21.86 19.12
N ARG A 25 -13.78 -20.88 19.22
CA ARG A 25 -14.07 -19.44 19.19
C ARG A 25 -14.09 -18.91 17.75
N ARG A 26 -15.03 -19.38 16.94
CA ARG A 26 -15.15 -19.05 15.51
C ARG A 26 -15.23 -17.55 15.20
N GLY A 27 -15.92 -16.78 16.05
CA GLY A 27 -16.04 -15.32 15.86
C GLY A 27 -14.72 -14.60 16.07
N GLU A 28 -13.94 -15.02 17.06
CA GLU A 28 -12.60 -14.48 17.32
C GLU A 28 -11.65 -14.86 16.19
N PHE A 29 -11.66 -16.13 15.77
CA PHE A 29 -10.90 -16.61 14.62
C PHE A 29 -11.18 -15.77 13.36
N ALA A 30 -12.47 -15.59 13.02
CA ALA A 30 -12.86 -14.85 11.82
C ALA A 30 -12.43 -13.38 11.90
N LEU A 31 -12.52 -12.77 13.09
CA LEU A 31 -12.06 -11.40 13.31
C LEU A 31 -10.55 -11.30 13.14
N LEU A 32 -9.77 -12.14 13.81
CA LEU A 32 -8.31 -12.16 13.72
C LEU A 32 -7.85 -12.38 12.27
N LEU A 33 -8.48 -13.32 11.56
CA LEU A 33 -8.20 -13.59 10.15
C LEU A 33 -8.52 -12.38 9.26
N SER A 34 -9.62 -11.67 9.51
CA SER A 34 -10.02 -10.48 8.74
C SER A 34 -9.09 -9.27 8.95
N MET A 35 -8.31 -9.26 10.04
CA MET A 35 -7.36 -8.20 10.34
C MET A 35 -5.98 -8.42 9.71
N LEU A 36 -5.70 -9.62 9.20
CA LEU A 36 -4.44 -9.91 8.51
C LEU A 36 -4.37 -9.22 7.16
N SER A 37 -3.14 -8.98 6.69
CA SER A 37 -2.92 -8.42 5.36
C SER A 37 -3.41 -9.37 4.27
N ASN A 38 -4.15 -8.81 3.30
CA ASN A 38 -4.52 -9.51 2.06
C ASN A 38 -3.42 -9.44 0.98
N ASP A 39 -2.34 -8.68 1.21
CA ASP A 39 -1.26 -8.52 0.24
C ASP A 39 -0.36 -9.77 0.23
N ALA A 40 -0.31 -10.46 -0.92
CA ALA A 40 0.51 -11.65 -1.09
C ALA A 40 2.02 -11.37 -0.93
N CYS A 41 2.46 -10.13 -1.17
CA CYS A 41 3.87 -9.75 -0.99
C CYS A 41 4.32 -9.77 0.48
N ASP A 42 3.38 -9.74 1.42
CA ASP A 42 3.67 -9.84 2.85
C ASP A 42 3.93 -11.28 3.31
N MET A 43 3.58 -12.24 2.47
CA MET A 43 3.82 -13.65 2.72
C MET A 43 5.21 -14.03 2.19
N ALA A 44 6.04 -14.63 3.05
CA ALA A 44 7.43 -14.98 2.73
C ALA A 44 7.61 -15.88 1.50
N GLN A 45 6.55 -16.58 1.07
CA GLN A 45 6.54 -17.44 -0.10
C GLN A 45 6.58 -16.66 -1.43
N PHE A 46 6.14 -15.41 -1.45
CA PHE A 46 6.06 -14.60 -2.67
C PHE A 46 7.18 -13.58 -2.69
N GLN A 47 8.12 -13.75 -3.61
CA GLN A 47 9.16 -12.77 -3.88
C GLN A 47 9.00 -12.32 -5.33
N VAL A 48 8.85 -11.02 -5.53
CA VAL A 48 8.82 -10.44 -6.87
C VAL A 48 10.25 -10.20 -7.30
N ASP A 49 10.68 -10.91 -8.34
CA ASP A 49 11.99 -10.70 -8.95
C ASP A 49 12.09 -9.27 -9.51
N LYS A 50 13.08 -8.50 -9.04
CA LYS A 50 13.36 -7.13 -9.49
C LYS A 50 14.07 -7.10 -10.85
N ASN A 51 13.54 -7.81 -11.83
CA ASN A 51 14.06 -7.76 -13.20
C ASN A 51 13.50 -6.53 -13.93
N LEU A 52 14.30 -5.93 -14.83
CA LEU A 52 13.83 -4.87 -15.73
C LEU A 52 12.56 -5.32 -16.46
N SER A 53 11.58 -4.42 -16.55
CA SER A 53 10.33 -4.68 -17.28
C SER A 53 10.64 -5.10 -18.72
N ILE A 54 9.78 -5.95 -19.28
CA ILE A 54 9.88 -6.39 -20.69
C ILE A 54 9.95 -5.17 -21.61
N ASP A 55 9.20 -4.11 -21.30
CA ASP A 55 9.18 -2.88 -22.07
C ASP A 55 10.54 -2.19 -22.06
N GLU A 56 11.19 -2.06 -20.90
CA GLU A 56 12.52 -1.45 -20.82
C GLU A 56 13.58 -2.19 -21.64
N LYS A 57 13.41 -3.51 -21.80
CA LYS A 57 14.26 -4.32 -22.68
C LYS A 57 13.97 -4.03 -24.16
N LEU A 58 12.69 -3.93 -24.53
CA LEU A 58 12.26 -3.65 -25.91
C LEU A 58 12.67 -2.25 -26.37
N TYR A 59 12.50 -1.22 -25.53
CA TYR A 59 12.93 0.16 -25.85
C TYR A 59 14.43 0.23 -26.16
N LYS A 60 15.25 -0.51 -25.39
CA LYS A 60 16.70 -0.60 -25.63
C LYS A 60 17.03 -1.32 -26.94
N GLN A 61 16.34 -2.41 -27.25
CA GLN A 61 16.57 -3.19 -28.47
C GLN A 61 16.14 -2.45 -29.74
N LEU A 62 15.03 -1.72 -29.68
CA LEU A 62 14.45 -1.04 -30.82
C LEU A 62 14.94 0.41 -31.01
N HIS A 63 15.85 0.88 -30.14
CA HIS A 63 16.35 2.26 -30.14
C HIS A 63 15.25 3.32 -30.15
N ILE A 64 14.10 3.03 -29.49
CA ILE A 64 12.96 3.94 -29.44
C ILE A 64 13.29 5.06 -28.44
N PRO A 65 12.97 6.34 -28.76
CA PRO A 65 13.05 7.44 -27.80
C PRO A 65 12.30 7.11 -26.51
N LYS A 66 12.81 7.58 -25.37
CA LYS A 66 12.14 7.35 -24.09
C LYS A 66 10.73 7.97 -24.13
N PRO A 67 9.74 7.34 -23.48
CA PRO A 67 8.41 7.90 -23.38
C PRO A 67 8.47 9.28 -22.71
N GLN A 68 7.54 10.16 -23.09
CA GLN A 68 7.39 11.48 -22.47
C GLN A 68 7.22 11.33 -20.96
N ALA A 69 8.06 12.02 -20.19
CA ALA A 69 8.05 11.89 -18.75
C ALA A 69 6.79 12.54 -18.17
N LEU A 70 6.11 11.83 -17.28
CA LEU A 70 5.04 12.37 -16.45
C LEU A 70 5.64 12.72 -15.09
N VAL A 71 5.48 13.97 -14.66
CA VAL A 71 6.14 14.46 -13.45
C VAL A 71 5.16 15.21 -12.57
N CYS A 72 5.21 14.95 -11.26
CA CYS A 72 4.33 15.61 -10.31
C CYS A 72 4.81 17.01 -9.90
N ASP A 73 6.14 17.21 -9.89
CA ASP A 73 6.79 18.47 -9.55
C ASP A 73 7.69 18.96 -10.69
N ILE A 74 7.25 20.04 -11.34
CA ILE A 74 7.97 20.65 -12.46
C ILE A 74 9.35 21.18 -12.06
N SER A 75 9.57 21.49 -10.77
CA SER A 75 10.83 22.03 -10.24
C SER A 75 11.98 21.02 -10.36
N GLN A 76 11.66 19.74 -10.49
CA GLN A 76 12.64 18.66 -10.61
C GLN A 76 13.09 18.40 -12.05
N GLN A 77 12.47 19.07 -13.03
CA GLN A 77 12.78 18.90 -14.45
C GLN A 77 13.43 20.15 -15.03
N GLN A 78 14.29 19.92 -16.03
CA GLN A 78 14.86 21.00 -16.80
C GLN A 78 13.87 21.46 -17.87
N ALA A 79 13.43 22.71 -17.80
CA ALA A 79 12.58 23.30 -18.81
C ALA A 79 13.31 23.37 -20.17
N ILE A 80 12.62 23.01 -21.25
CA ILE A 80 13.14 23.08 -22.61
C ILE A 80 12.70 24.39 -23.24
N ASN A 81 13.66 25.19 -23.72
CA ASN A 81 13.32 26.45 -24.37
C ASN A 81 12.92 26.22 -25.84
N HIS A 82 11.64 26.01 -26.06
CA HIS A 82 11.07 25.86 -27.39
C HIS A 82 10.82 27.19 -28.13
N ALA A 83 10.91 28.33 -27.43
CA ALA A 83 10.62 29.63 -28.03
C ALA A 83 11.66 29.99 -29.11
N GLY A 84 12.94 29.69 -28.86
CA GLY A 84 14.00 29.93 -29.85
C GLY A 84 13.76 29.20 -31.18
N ASP A 85 13.50 27.89 -31.09
CA ASP A 85 13.21 27.06 -32.27
C ASP A 85 11.96 27.54 -33.03
N PHE A 86 10.94 27.99 -32.30
CA PHE A 86 9.73 28.55 -32.89
C PHE A 86 9.99 29.87 -33.62
N TYR A 87 10.79 30.77 -33.04
CA TYR A 87 11.11 32.06 -33.67
C TYR A 87 11.99 31.90 -34.92
N GLU A 88 12.93 30.95 -34.91
CA GLU A 88 13.84 30.75 -36.03
C GLU A 88 13.23 29.96 -37.19
N SER A 89 12.50 28.89 -36.88
CA SER A 89 12.08 27.88 -37.87
C SER A 89 10.57 27.59 -37.89
N GLY A 90 9.80 28.25 -37.03
CA GLY A 90 8.35 28.16 -37.01
C GLY A 90 7.80 26.88 -36.38
N LEU A 91 6.51 26.61 -36.67
CA LEU A 91 5.71 25.60 -35.98
C LEU A 91 6.16 24.15 -36.28
N SER A 92 6.61 23.87 -37.50
CA SER A 92 7.04 22.51 -37.90
C SER A 92 8.27 22.05 -37.13
N GLN A 93 9.24 22.96 -36.94
CA GLN A 93 10.43 22.68 -36.16
C GLN A 93 10.10 22.47 -34.68
N PHE A 94 9.17 23.27 -34.14
CA PHE A 94 8.68 23.07 -32.78
C PHE A 94 8.10 21.66 -32.57
N HIS A 95 7.20 21.22 -33.47
CA HIS A 95 6.63 19.87 -33.38
C HIS A 95 7.68 18.77 -33.51
N LEU A 96 8.67 18.94 -34.39
CA LEU A 96 9.76 18.00 -34.55
C LEU A 96 10.63 17.91 -33.29
N GLN A 97 10.99 19.06 -32.69
CA GLN A 97 11.77 19.09 -31.46
C GLN A 97 11.01 18.44 -30.30
N GLN A 98 9.72 18.71 -30.18
CA GLN A 98 8.88 18.07 -29.15
C GLN A 98 8.75 16.55 -29.37
N ALA A 99 8.73 16.08 -30.63
CA ALA A 99 8.72 14.64 -30.93
C ALA A 99 10.06 13.95 -30.64
N LEU A 100 11.19 14.65 -30.84
CA LEU A 100 12.53 14.11 -30.60
C LEU A 100 12.94 14.19 -29.12
N LYS A 101 12.53 15.24 -28.42
CA LYS A 101 12.86 15.54 -27.03
C LYS A 101 11.61 16.04 -26.31
N PRO A 102 10.70 15.13 -25.94
CA PRO A 102 9.44 15.53 -25.32
C PRO A 102 9.68 16.17 -23.95
N GLU A 103 9.14 17.38 -23.78
CA GLU A 103 9.09 18.04 -22.47
C GLU A 103 8.20 17.25 -21.50
N ALA A 104 8.55 17.23 -20.21
CA ALA A 104 7.76 16.54 -19.21
C ALA A 104 6.37 17.16 -19.06
N VAL A 105 5.33 16.31 -18.96
CA VAL A 105 3.96 16.76 -18.67
C VAL A 105 3.73 16.70 -17.18
N VAL A 106 3.13 17.76 -16.62
CA VAL A 106 2.87 17.84 -15.19
C VAL A 106 1.49 17.29 -14.85
N THR A 107 1.47 16.18 -14.12
CA THR A 107 0.26 15.69 -13.44
C THR A 107 0.17 16.38 -12.09
N ARG A 108 -0.82 17.27 -11.90
CA ARG A 108 -0.98 18.02 -10.65
C ARG A 108 -1.33 17.05 -9.52
N GLY A 109 -0.40 16.80 -8.61
CA GLY A 109 -0.61 15.85 -7.53
C GLY A 109 0.65 15.51 -6.76
N LYS A 110 0.50 14.73 -5.68
CA LYS A 110 1.66 14.21 -4.91
C LYS A 110 2.27 12.97 -5.59
N TYR A 111 1.44 12.21 -6.29
CA TYR A 111 1.80 10.99 -7.01
C TYR A 111 1.27 11.06 -8.43
N ASP A 112 1.75 10.16 -9.29
CA ASP A 112 1.19 9.99 -10.64
C ASP A 112 -0.30 9.65 -10.57
N GLU A 113 -1.06 9.95 -11.63
CA GLU A 113 -2.52 9.80 -11.63
C GLU A 113 -2.94 8.34 -11.38
N ASP A 114 -2.31 7.40 -12.10
CA ASP A 114 -2.53 5.96 -11.92
C ASP A 114 -2.20 5.52 -10.50
N LEU A 115 -1.08 6.02 -9.95
CA LEU A 115 -0.68 5.70 -8.59
C LEU A 115 -1.65 6.30 -7.56
N GLN A 116 -2.21 7.48 -7.79
CA GLN A 116 -3.24 8.06 -6.92
C GLN A 116 -4.51 7.23 -6.92
N ILE A 117 -4.97 6.79 -8.09
CA ILE A 117 -6.20 5.99 -8.22
C ILE A 117 -6.01 4.63 -7.54
N THR A 118 -4.89 3.96 -7.80
CA THR A 118 -4.56 2.68 -7.14
C THR A 118 -4.48 2.86 -5.63
N LEU A 119 -3.71 3.84 -5.14
CA LEU A 119 -3.62 4.12 -3.72
C LEU A 119 -4.97 4.46 -3.10
N ALA A 120 -5.86 5.20 -3.76
CA ALA A 120 -7.19 5.50 -3.23
C ALA A 120 -7.98 4.22 -2.90
N ASN A 121 -7.87 3.21 -3.76
CA ASN A 121 -8.56 1.92 -3.66
C ASN A 121 -7.86 0.89 -2.76
N CYS A 122 -6.59 1.11 -2.40
CA CYS A 122 -5.85 0.21 -1.53
C CYS A 122 -6.24 0.31 -0.04
N ASP A 123 -5.98 -0.77 0.69
CA ASP A 123 -6.14 -0.84 2.14
C ASP A 123 -5.20 0.12 2.88
N LEU A 124 -5.55 0.43 4.14
CA LEU A 124 -4.78 1.34 4.99
C LEU A 124 -3.34 0.87 5.18
N LEU A 125 -3.12 -0.44 5.37
CA LEU A 125 -1.80 -1.02 5.53
C LEU A 125 -0.91 -0.76 4.31
N THR A 126 -1.45 -0.97 3.11
CA THR A 126 -0.75 -0.73 1.83
C THR A 126 -0.40 0.75 1.67
N LYS A 127 -1.32 1.66 2.04
CA LYS A 127 -1.07 3.11 2.06
C LYS A 127 0.07 3.49 3.00
N LEU A 128 0.10 2.94 4.22
CA LEU A 128 1.15 3.21 5.22
C LEU A 128 2.51 2.67 4.78
N LYS A 129 2.54 1.46 4.19
CA LYS A 129 3.76 0.87 3.62
C LYS A 129 4.34 1.72 2.51
N HIS A 130 3.50 2.19 1.59
CA HIS A 130 3.93 3.08 0.52
C HIS A 130 4.56 4.37 1.07
N GLN A 131 4.01 4.91 2.16
CA GLN A 131 4.54 6.11 2.82
C GLN A 131 5.75 5.81 3.74
N GLN A 132 6.19 4.56 3.85
CA GLN A 132 7.24 4.10 4.78
C GLN A 132 6.94 4.40 6.26
N LEU A 133 5.66 4.53 6.62
CA LEU A 133 5.18 4.72 8.00
C LEU A 133 4.77 3.38 8.63
N VAL A 134 5.47 2.28 8.33
CA VAL A 134 5.15 0.99 8.95
C VAL A 134 5.46 1.11 10.45
N PRO A 135 4.47 0.93 11.35
CA PRO A 135 4.73 1.00 12.77
C PRO A 135 5.69 -0.12 13.17
N ASP A 136 6.69 0.24 13.98
CA ASP A 136 7.65 -0.72 14.52
C ASP A 136 6.92 -1.84 15.27
N THR A 137 7.16 -3.06 14.82
CA THR A 137 6.47 -4.26 15.34
C THR A 137 6.80 -4.56 16.80
N SER A 138 7.82 -3.92 17.37
CA SER A 138 8.19 -4.02 18.79
C SER A 138 7.12 -3.48 19.75
N ALA A 139 6.16 -2.70 19.28
CA ALA A 139 5.02 -2.23 20.09
C ALA A 139 3.82 -3.21 20.13
N LEU A 140 3.81 -4.28 19.31
CA LEU A 140 2.71 -5.27 19.28
C LEU A 140 2.55 -6.10 20.57
N ALA A 141 3.47 -5.94 21.54
CA ALA A 141 3.29 -6.47 22.88
C ALA A 141 2.01 -5.95 23.57
N GLN A 142 1.42 -4.86 23.08
CA GLN A 142 0.21 -4.24 23.62
C GLN A 142 -1.01 -4.44 22.71
N ASN A 143 -1.33 -5.69 22.36
CA ASN A 143 -2.67 -6.01 21.89
C ASN A 143 -3.67 -5.95 23.07
N GLU A 144 -3.78 -4.79 23.72
CA GLU A 144 -4.74 -4.47 24.80
C GLU A 144 -6.16 -4.77 24.35
N PHE A 145 -6.47 -4.63 23.07
CA PHE A 145 -7.78 -4.92 22.50
C PHE A 145 -8.17 -6.40 22.62
N LEU A 146 -7.26 -7.34 22.37
CA LEU A 146 -7.58 -8.78 22.42
C LEU A 146 -7.71 -9.26 23.87
N GLU A 147 -6.91 -8.70 24.78
CA GLU A 147 -7.10 -8.88 26.21
C GLU A 147 -8.45 -8.29 26.67
N GLN A 148 -8.81 -7.10 26.21
CA GLN A 148 -10.12 -6.51 26.52
C GLN A 148 -11.28 -7.37 26.01
N LEU A 149 -11.21 -7.95 24.82
CA LEU A 149 -12.25 -8.85 24.31
C LEU A 149 -12.36 -10.12 25.15
N THR A 150 -11.23 -10.74 25.52
CA THR A 150 -11.24 -11.92 26.38
C THR A 150 -11.77 -11.60 27.78
N ILE A 151 -11.43 -10.44 28.34
CA ILE A 151 -11.96 -9.94 29.62
C ILE A 151 -13.47 -9.68 29.54
N GLN A 152 -13.93 -8.95 28.53
CA GLN A 152 -15.36 -8.66 28.33
C GLN A 152 -16.19 -9.95 28.21
N ARG A 153 -15.64 -10.95 27.52
CA ARG A 153 -16.32 -12.24 27.38
C ARG A 153 -16.36 -13.02 28.70
N LYS A 154 -15.25 -13.12 29.44
CA LYS A 154 -15.24 -13.73 30.78
C LYS A 154 -16.24 -13.05 31.71
N MET A 155 -16.31 -11.73 31.68
CA MET A 155 -17.31 -10.96 32.42
C MET A 155 -18.74 -11.37 32.01
N SER A 156 -19.03 -11.46 30.71
CA SER A 156 -20.35 -11.90 30.22
C SER A 156 -20.72 -13.32 30.67
N GLU A 157 -19.77 -14.26 30.66
CA GLU A 157 -19.98 -15.64 31.09
C GLU A 157 -20.23 -15.72 32.60
N THR A 158 -19.47 -14.96 33.41
CA THR A 158 -19.70 -14.88 34.86
C THR A 158 -21.07 -14.26 35.20
N LEU A 159 -21.48 -13.20 34.53
CA LEU A 159 -22.79 -12.58 34.71
C LEU A 159 -23.92 -13.54 34.33
N ALA A 160 -23.79 -14.27 33.23
CA ALA A 160 -24.75 -15.29 32.82
C ALA A 160 -24.86 -16.42 33.86
N SER A 161 -23.73 -16.88 34.41
CA SER A 161 -23.71 -17.92 35.45
C SER A 161 -24.35 -17.47 36.77
N GLN A 162 -24.12 -16.22 37.19
CA GLN A 162 -24.72 -15.65 38.40
C GLN A 162 -26.24 -15.44 38.26
N LEU A 163 -26.72 -15.06 37.08
CA LEU A 163 -28.16 -14.97 36.80
C LEU A 163 -28.86 -16.33 36.84
N TYR A 164 -28.18 -17.40 36.41
CA TYR A 164 -28.71 -18.77 36.49
C TYR A 164 -28.66 -19.38 37.91
N ALA A 165 -27.80 -18.89 38.79
CA ALA A 165 -27.68 -19.39 40.17
C ALA A 165 -28.65 -18.74 41.17
N VAL A 166 -29.36 -17.68 40.76
CA VAL A 166 -30.31 -16.92 41.60
C VAL A 166 -31.78 -17.24 41.26
N ALA A 167 -32.03 -18.05 40.23
CA ALA A 167 -33.35 -18.59 39.87
C ALA A 167 -33.51 -20.04 40.35
#